data_AF-A0A958N9Q6-F1
#
_entry.id   AF-A0A958N9Q6-F1
#
_cell.length_a   1.000
_cell.length_b   1.000
_cell.length_c   1.000
_cell.angle_alpha   90.00
_cell.angle_beta   90.00
_cell.angle_gamma   90.00
#
_symmetry.space_group_name_H-M   'P 1'
#
loop_
_entity.id
_entity.type
_entity.pdbx_description
1 polymer ?
#
loop_
_entity_poly.entity_id
_entity_poly.type
_entity_poly.pdbx_seq_one_letter_code
_entity_poly.pdbx_strand_id
1 'polypeptide(L)' 'MSLKSVDPEIFKAIEHERERQSTGLEMIASENYTSAAVMEAQGSVLTNKYAEGYPRKRYYG' A
#
# COMPACT_ATOMS: atom_id res chain seq x y z
N MET A 1 -3.63 -17.30 0.49
CA MET A 1 -3.75 -17.14 -0.97
C MET A 1 -3.10 -15.81 -1.34
N SER A 2 -2.36 -15.75 -2.44
CA SER A 2 -1.72 -14.49 -2.91
C SER A 2 -2.64 -13.70 -3.83
N LEU A 3 -2.43 -12.39 -3.98
CA LEU A 3 -3.17 -11.59 -4.96
C LEU A 3 -3.06 -12.19 -6.37
N LYS A 4 -1.86 -12.63 -6.79
CA LYS A 4 -1.62 -13.32 -8.06
C LYS A 4 -2.54 -14.52 -8.31
N SER A 5 -2.95 -15.25 -7.28
CA SER A 5 -3.81 -16.43 -7.40
C SER A 5 -5.29 -16.11 -7.25
N VAL A 6 -5.64 -15.08 -6.46
CA VAL A 6 -7.02 -14.68 -6.21
C VAL A 6 -7.54 -13.80 -7.35
N ASP A 7 -6.70 -12.87 -7.81
CA ASP A 7 -7.00 -11.92 -8.87
C ASP A 7 -5.74 -11.67 -9.75
N PRO A 8 -5.50 -12.54 -10.74
CA PRO A 8 -4.37 -12.40 -11.66
C PRO A 8 -4.41 -11.13 -12.52
N GLU A 9 -5.61 -10.57 -12.78
CA GLU A 9 -5.78 -9.39 -13.63
C GLU A 9 -5.27 -8.14 -12.91
N ILE A 10 -5.71 -7.92 -11.67
CA ILE A 10 -5.22 -6.82 -10.83
C ILE A 10 -3.73 -6.98 -10.53
N PHE A 11 -3.27 -8.21 -10.25
CA PHE A 11 -1.83 -8.46 -10.06
C PHE A 11 -1.01 -8.02 -11.28
N LYS A 12 -1.47 -8.35 -12.49
CA LYS A 12 -0.79 -7.96 -13.74
C LYS A 12 -0.77 -6.45 -13.93
N ALA A 13 -1.86 -5.75 -13.61
CA ALA A 13 -1.92 -4.29 -13.69
C ALA A 13 -0.91 -3.62 -12.74
N ILE A 14 -0.77 -4.12 -11.51
CA ILE A 14 0.22 -3.64 -10.53
C ILE A 14 1.65 -3.84 -11.05
N GLU A 15 1.96 -5.01 -11.61
CA GLU A 15 3.29 -5.30 -12.15
C GLU A 15 3.65 -4.41 -13.35
N HIS A 16 2.69 -4.14 -14.25
CA HIS A 16 2.90 -3.20 -15.34
C HIS A 16 3.20 -1.78 -14.84
N GLU A 17 2.52 -1.31 -13.81
CA GLU A 17 2.78 0.00 -13.22
C GLU A 17 4.15 0.04 -12.53
N ARG A 18 4.53 -1.03 -11.81
CA ARG A 18 5.87 -1.18 -11.24
C ARG A 18 6.96 -1.05 -12.32
N GLU A 19 6.78 -1.71 -13.45
CA GLU A 19 7.71 -1.63 -14.59
C GLU A 19 7.76 -0.22 -15.18
N ARG A 20 6.60 0.43 -15.39
CA ARG A 20 6.52 1.82 -15.88
C ARG A 20 7.29 2.78 -14.96
N GLN A 21 7.08 2.69 -13.65
CA GLN A 21 7.77 3.51 -12.67
C GLN A 21 9.27 3.25 -12.60
N SER A 22 9.70 1.99 -12.81
CA SER A 22 11.12 1.61 -12.73
C SER A 22 11.92 1.99 -13.98
N THR A 23 11.24 2.21 -15.10
CA THR A 23 11.86 2.50 -16.40
C THR A 23 11.68 3.95 -16.85
N GLY A 24 10.66 4.64 -16.33
CA GLY A 24 10.42 6.06 -16.59
C GLY A 24 11.28 6.98 -15.72
N LEU A 25 11.63 8.15 -16.27
CA LEU A 25 12.18 9.24 -15.48
C LEU A 25 11.04 10.10 -14.95
N GLU A 26 10.76 10.00 -13.66
CA GLU A 26 9.69 10.78 -13.03
C GLU A 26 10.17 12.20 -12.70
N MET A 27 9.48 13.20 -13.25
CA MET A 27 9.89 14.61 -13.19
C MET A 27 8.83 15.50 -12.52
N ILE A 28 7.74 14.91 -12.03
CA ILE A 28 6.72 15.61 -11.27
C ILE A 28 7.26 15.91 -9.87
N ALA A 29 7.45 17.20 -9.56
CA ALA A 29 8.15 17.63 -8.36
C ALA A 29 7.55 17.17 -7.02
N SER A 30 6.26 16.83 -7.01
CA SER A 30 5.54 16.35 -5.82
C SER A 30 5.53 14.84 -5.66
N GLU A 31 5.98 14.08 -6.66
CA GLU A 31 6.00 12.62 -6.61
C GLU A 31 7.30 12.08 -6.02
N ASN A 32 7.22 10.88 -5.44
CA ASN A 32 8.35 10.22 -4.81
C ASN A 32 8.11 8.71 -4.70
N TYR A 33 9.18 7.94 -4.52
CA TYR A 33 9.12 6.51 -4.23
C TYR A 33 9.22 6.29 -2.72
N THR A 34 8.21 5.63 -2.16
CA THR A 34 8.23 5.28 -0.73
C THR A 34 9.18 4.10 -0.46
N SER A 35 9.60 3.95 0.80
CA SER A 35 10.44 2.82 1.21
C SER A 35 9.66 1.51 1.31
N ALA A 36 10.34 0.37 1.15
CA ALA A 36 9.73 -0.94 1.33
C ALA A 36 9.10 -1.13 2.72
N ALA A 37 9.73 -0.58 3.76
CA ALA A 37 9.21 -0.65 5.14
C ALA A 37 7.85 0.06 5.29
N VAL A 38 7.63 1.17 4.58
CA VAL A 38 6.34 1.88 4.61
C VAL A 38 5.26 1.08 3.89
N MET A 39 5.58 0.47 2.74
CA MET A 39 4.63 -0.39 2.01
C MET A 39 4.21 -1.62 2.83
N GLU A 40 5.17 -2.24 3.54
CA GLU A 40 4.89 -3.36 4.44
C GLU A 40 3.92 -2.97 5.56
N ALA A 41 4.14 -1.81 6.20
CA ALA A 41 3.25 -1.30 7.23
C ALA A 41 1.83 -1.01 6.71
N GLN A 42 1.70 -0.47 5.49
CA GLN A 42 0.40 -0.20 4.86
C GLN A 42 -0.40 -1.47 4.57
N GLY A 43 0.26 -2.59 4.24
CA GLY A 43 -0.37 -3.90 4.00
C GLY A 43 -0.62 -4.73 5.26
N SER A 44 -0.46 -4.16 6.46
CA SER A 44 -0.46 -4.91 7.72
C SER A 44 -1.86 -5.16 8.29
N VAL A 45 -1.90 -5.90 9.41
CA VAL A 45 -3.12 -6.19 10.19
C VAL A 45 -3.82 -4.95 10.74
N LEU A 46 -3.18 -3.77 10.70
CA LEU A 46 -3.79 -2.52 11.14
C LEU A 46 -5.03 -2.15 10.33
N THR A 47 -5.14 -2.59 9.08
CA THR A 47 -6.33 -2.42 8.23
C THR A 47 -7.59 -3.02 8.85
N ASN A 48 -7.45 -4.03 9.70
CA ASN A 48 -8.59 -4.68 10.35
C ASN A 48 -9.05 -3.93 11.62
N LYS A 49 -8.28 -2.97 12.12
CA LYS A 49 -8.49 -2.39 13.45
C LYS A 49 -9.36 -1.14 13.39
N TYR A 50 -10.53 -1.24 14.00
CA TYR A 50 -11.33 -0.07 14.38
C TYR A 50 -10.78 0.55 15.69
N ALA A 51 -10.55 1.86 15.70
CA ALA A 51 -9.95 2.56 16.83
C ALA A 51 -10.38 4.04 16.91
N GLU A 52 -11.67 4.33 16.92
CA GLU A 52 -12.17 5.71 17.07
C GLU A 52 -11.78 6.38 18.39
N GLY A 53 -11.65 7.70 18.36
CA GLY A 53 -11.17 8.53 19.47
C GLY A 53 -9.66 8.74 19.45
N TYR A 54 -9.09 9.08 20.61
CA TYR A 54 -7.66 9.38 20.76
C TYR A 54 -6.93 8.28 21.56
N PRO A 55 -5.59 8.23 21.53
CA PRO A 55 -4.83 7.39 22.45
C PRO A 55 -5.29 7.60 23.90
N ARG A 56 -5.58 6.50 24.62
CA ARG A 56 -6.13 6.49 25.99
C ARG A 56 -7.52 7.11 26.16
N LYS A 57 -8.20 7.45 25.06
CA LYS A 57 -9.58 7.98 25.00
C LYS A 57 -10.31 7.41 23.79
N ARG A 58 -10.28 6.08 23.66
CA ARG A 58 -10.99 5.37 22.58
C ARG A 58 -12.46 5.21 22.96
N TYR A 59 -13.34 5.21 21.97
CA TYR A 59 -14.76 4.93 22.19
C TYR A 59 -15.02 3.43 22.42
N TYR A 60 -14.16 2.61 21.80
CA TYR A 60 -14.21 1.16 21.85
C TYR A 60 -12.78 0.64 22.06
N GLY A 61 -12.60 -0.32 22.97
CA GLY A 61 -11.30 -0.82 23.39
C GLY A 61 -11.41 -2.21 23.95
#